data_AF-A0A9D9NDH5-F1
#
_entry.id   AF-A0A9D9NDH5-F1
#
_cell.length_a   1.000
_cell.length_b   1.000
_cell.length_c   1.000
_cell.angle_alpha   90.00
_cell.angle_beta   90.00
_cell.angle_gamma   90.00
#
_symmetry.space_group_name_H-M   'P 1'
#
loop_
_entity.id
_entity.type
_entity.pdbx_description
1 polymer ?
#
loop_
_entity_poly.entity_id
_entity_poly.type
_entity_poly.pdbx_seq_one_letter_code
_entity_poly.pdbx_strand_id
1 'polypeptide(L)'
;MTDLIHLLPRLDGMKVIVIDGRSGSGKTTLSSMLAKELNASVVHMDDFFLPLSLRSEERLSEPGGNVHYERFMEEVLPFIRSGKPFSYRPFDCSSMDYSDDQVVIDKSVVIVEGAYSLHPLFGHYYDFSIFLDIDEENQIRRIEERSGKEKAEVFRSRWIPLEEQYIKAFSIMEKADLILSGDVVSL
;
A
#
# COMPACT_ATOMS: atom_id res chain seq x y z
N MET A 1 -1.76 16.67 -11.47
CA MET A 1 -0.74 16.53 -10.40
C MET A 1 -0.73 17.74 -9.46
N THR A 2 -0.61 18.95 -9.99
CA THR A 2 -0.56 20.21 -9.23
C THR A 2 -1.72 20.34 -8.23
N ASP A 3 -2.93 20.00 -8.64
CA ASP A 3 -4.12 20.07 -7.77
C ASP A 3 -4.07 19.12 -6.58
N LEU A 4 -3.45 17.93 -6.73
CA LEU A 4 -3.31 16.97 -5.64
C LEU A 4 -2.35 17.46 -4.57
N ILE A 5 -1.23 18.09 -4.98
CA ILE A 5 -0.24 18.63 -4.05
C ILE A 5 -0.85 19.71 -3.16
N HIS A 6 -1.76 20.51 -3.69
CA HIS A 6 -2.47 21.54 -2.92
C HIS A 6 -3.43 20.98 -1.87
N LEU A 7 -3.85 19.71 -2.00
CA LEU A 7 -4.68 19.01 -1.02
C LEU A 7 -3.84 18.35 0.08
N LEU A 8 -2.54 18.16 -0.14
CA LEU A 8 -1.67 17.57 0.86
C LEU A 8 -1.46 18.52 2.04
N PRO A 9 -1.30 17.98 3.27
CA PRO A 9 -0.99 18.80 4.43
C PRO A 9 0.31 19.57 4.19
N ARG A 10 0.43 20.75 4.81
CA ARG A 10 1.68 21.51 4.80
C ARG A 10 2.83 20.61 5.24
N LEU A 11 3.89 20.55 4.45
CA LEU A 11 5.02 19.64 4.63
C LEU A 11 6.02 20.12 5.70
N ASP A 12 5.53 20.77 6.74
CA ASP A 12 6.36 21.22 7.86
C ASP A 12 6.62 20.03 8.81
N GLY A 13 7.89 19.68 8.99
CA GLY A 13 8.31 18.52 9.80
C GLY A 13 8.14 17.18 9.08
N MET A 14 8.29 16.08 9.82
CA MET A 14 8.10 14.72 9.28
C MET A 14 6.63 14.47 8.93
N LYS A 15 6.38 14.04 7.70
CA LYS A 15 5.05 13.67 7.19
C LYS A 15 5.00 12.23 6.71
N VAL A 16 3.87 11.59 6.98
CA VAL A 16 3.55 10.26 6.47
C VAL A 16 2.27 10.36 5.64
N ILE A 17 2.37 10.01 4.36
CA ILE A 17 1.22 9.93 3.45
C ILE A 17 0.96 8.45 3.17
N VAL A 18 -0.31 8.05 3.22
CA VAL A 18 -0.71 6.68 2.88
C VAL A 18 -1.46 6.66 1.56
N ILE A 19 -1.16 5.69 0.70
CA ILE A 19 -1.87 5.41 -0.55
C ILE A 19 -2.34 3.96 -0.51
N ASP A 20 -3.57 3.74 -0.07
CA ASP A 20 -4.26 2.45 -0.13
C ASP A 20 -5.13 2.39 -1.39
N GLY A 21 -5.71 1.24 -1.70
CA GLY A 21 -6.55 1.07 -2.87
C GLY A 21 -6.47 -0.33 -3.46
N ARG A 22 -7.37 -0.57 -4.41
CA ARG A 22 -7.52 -1.83 -5.13
C ARG A 22 -6.30 -2.17 -5.99
N SER A 23 -6.00 -3.45 -6.19
CA SER A 23 -4.98 -3.88 -7.15
C SER A 23 -5.31 -3.35 -8.55
N GLY A 24 -4.30 -2.87 -9.30
CA GLY A 24 -4.52 -2.30 -10.64
C GLY A 24 -5.02 -0.85 -10.68
N SER A 25 -5.28 -0.20 -9.54
CA SER A 25 -5.75 1.19 -9.49
C SER A 25 -4.68 2.25 -9.79
N GLY A 26 -3.39 1.88 -9.74
CA GLY A 26 -2.26 2.77 -10.04
C GLY A 26 -1.52 3.35 -8.82
N LYS A 27 -1.66 2.72 -7.64
CA LYS A 27 -0.99 3.17 -6.38
C LYS A 27 0.51 3.40 -6.55
N THR A 28 1.22 2.40 -7.05
CA THR A 28 2.68 2.49 -7.28
C THR A 28 3.05 3.59 -8.28
N THR A 29 2.21 3.85 -9.29
CA THR A 29 2.41 4.97 -10.22
C THR A 29 2.27 6.31 -9.50
N LEU A 30 1.18 6.49 -8.75
CA LEU A 30 0.94 7.72 -8.00
C LEU A 30 2.01 7.95 -6.92
N SER A 31 2.37 6.92 -6.16
CA SER A 31 3.40 7.01 -5.12
C SER A 31 4.75 7.38 -5.72
N SER A 32 5.12 6.84 -6.89
CA SER A 32 6.35 7.19 -7.60
C SER A 32 6.36 8.66 -8.05
N MET A 33 5.24 9.14 -8.59
CA MET A 33 5.10 10.54 -9.01
C MET A 33 5.19 11.50 -7.81
N LEU A 34 4.44 11.22 -6.73
CA LEU A 34 4.49 12.01 -5.50
C LEU A 34 5.86 11.94 -4.83
N ALA A 35 6.53 10.79 -4.84
CA ALA A 35 7.86 10.65 -4.26
C ALA A 35 8.90 11.52 -4.98
N LYS A 36 8.79 11.65 -6.30
CA LYS A 36 9.63 12.57 -7.08
C LYS A 36 9.35 14.02 -6.73
N GLU A 37 8.08 14.42 -6.71
CA GLU A 37 7.67 15.81 -6.53
C GLU A 37 7.91 16.31 -5.10
N LEU A 38 7.62 15.47 -4.11
CA LEU A 38 7.75 15.80 -2.69
C LEU A 38 9.13 15.48 -2.12
N ASN A 39 10.03 14.92 -2.95
CA ASN A 39 11.28 14.30 -2.51
C ASN A 39 11.02 13.35 -1.31
N ALA A 40 10.16 12.34 -1.49
CA ALA A 40 9.75 11.40 -0.44
C ALA A 40 10.46 10.04 -0.56
N SER A 41 10.48 9.30 0.54
CA SER A 41 10.80 7.86 0.55
C SER A 41 9.51 7.06 0.39
N VAL A 42 9.58 5.85 -0.18
CA VAL A 42 8.40 4.98 -0.36
C VAL A 42 8.62 3.66 0.37
N VAL A 43 7.59 3.20 1.08
CA VAL A 43 7.49 1.87 1.68
C VAL A 43 6.35 1.13 0.99
N HIS A 44 6.61 -0.06 0.47
CA HIS A 44 5.62 -0.85 -0.27
C HIS A 44 5.02 -1.91 0.66
N MET A 45 3.70 -1.92 0.85
CA MET A 45 3.03 -2.93 1.68
C MET A 45 3.13 -4.35 1.09
N ASP A 46 3.33 -4.46 -0.23
CA ASP A 46 3.56 -5.73 -0.91
C ASP A 46 4.84 -6.43 -0.39
N ASP A 47 5.80 -5.69 0.17
CA ASP A 47 7.01 -6.22 0.79
C ASP A 47 6.72 -6.96 2.12
N PHE A 48 5.51 -6.80 2.65
CA PHE A 48 5.04 -7.41 3.89
C PHE A 48 4.01 -8.51 3.63
N PHE A 49 3.98 -9.12 2.44
CA PHE A 49 3.12 -10.28 2.22
C PHE A 49 3.44 -11.44 3.17
N LEU A 50 2.40 -12.14 3.60
CA LEU A 50 2.54 -13.19 4.59
C LEU A 50 3.29 -14.42 4.00
N PRO A 51 4.37 -14.91 4.64
CA PRO A 51 5.03 -16.16 4.27
C PRO A 51 4.09 -17.36 4.32
N LEU A 52 4.34 -18.42 3.52
CA LEU A 52 3.46 -19.59 3.47
C LEU A 52 3.25 -20.27 4.83
N SER A 53 4.29 -20.32 5.65
CA SER A 53 4.24 -20.94 6.99
C SER A 53 3.25 -20.27 7.94
N LEU A 54 2.90 -19.00 7.69
CA LEU A 54 1.97 -18.22 8.51
C LEU A 54 0.55 -18.15 7.91
N ARG A 55 0.33 -18.71 6.71
CA ARG A 55 -0.97 -18.71 6.02
C ARG A 55 -1.91 -19.82 6.52
N SER A 56 -2.23 -19.80 7.82
CA SER A 56 -3.29 -20.67 8.36
C SER A 56 -4.67 -20.26 7.80
N GLU A 57 -5.64 -21.17 7.85
CA GLU A 57 -7.03 -20.88 7.45
C GLU A 57 -7.62 -19.76 8.31
N GLU A 58 -7.37 -19.80 9.62
CA GLU A 58 -7.76 -18.74 10.56
C GLU A 58 -7.18 -17.39 10.14
N ARG A 59 -5.87 -17.31 9.89
CA ARG A 59 -5.21 -16.06 9.50
C ARG A 59 -5.71 -15.53 8.16
N LEU A 60 -5.92 -16.40 7.16
CA LEU A 60 -6.45 -15.97 5.86
C LEU A 60 -7.94 -15.60 5.91
N SER A 61 -8.68 -16.02 6.94
CA SER A 61 -10.06 -15.61 7.16
C SER A 61 -10.19 -14.21 7.76
N GLU A 62 -9.12 -13.70 8.40
CA GLU A 62 -9.06 -12.33 8.91
C GLU A 62 -9.06 -11.33 7.74
N PRO A 63 -9.90 -10.28 7.77
CA PRO A 63 -9.81 -9.19 6.80
C PRO A 63 -8.42 -8.54 6.88
N GLY A 64 -7.64 -8.60 5.79
CA GLY A 64 -6.27 -8.09 5.74
C GLY A 64 -5.21 -9.05 6.33
N GLY A 65 -5.59 -10.26 6.74
CA GLY A 65 -4.69 -11.24 7.33
C GLY A 65 -3.63 -11.79 6.36
N ASN A 66 -3.75 -11.52 5.05
CA ASN A 66 -2.75 -11.87 4.05
C ASN A 66 -1.49 -10.96 4.06
N VAL A 67 -1.46 -9.94 4.91
CA VAL A 67 -0.29 -9.11 5.20
C VAL A 67 0.29 -9.48 6.56
N HIS A 68 1.61 -9.44 6.66
CA HIS A 68 2.37 -9.64 7.88
C HIS A 68 2.38 -8.34 8.71
N TYR A 69 1.22 -7.98 9.24
CA TYR A 69 1.02 -6.73 9.98
C TYR A 69 1.97 -6.59 11.18
N GLU A 70 2.37 -7.70 11.81
CA GLU A 70 3.34 -7.72 12.91
C GLU A 70 4.70 -7.16 12.47
N ARG A 71 5.22 -7.61 11.32
CA ARG A 71 6.49 -7.10 10.80
C ARG A 71 6.41 -5.64 10.42
N PHE A 72 5.31 -5.19 9.83
CA PHE A 72 5.16 -3.77 9.52
C PHE A 72 5.13 -2.91 10.80
N MET A 73 4.46 -3.39 11.86
CA MET A 73 4.42 -2.72 13.17
C MET A 73 5.77 -2.72 13.89
N GLU A 74 6.63 -3.71 13.64
CA GLU A 74 7.95 -3.82 14.28
C GLU A 74 9.06 -3.10 13.50
N GLU A 75 9.07 -3.23 12.17
CA GLU A 75 10.18 -2.81 11.32
C GLU A 75 9.98 -1.43 10.70
N VAL A 76 8.74 -0.92 10.63
CA VAL A 76 8.42 0.36 9.97
C VAL A 76 7.84 1.37 10.94
N LEU A 77 6.71 1.07 11.58
CA LEU A 77 5.95 2.06 12.37
C LEU A 77 6.77 2.80 13.44
N PRO A 78 7.69 2.16 14.19
CA PRO A 78 8.45 2.85 15.23
C PRO A 78 9.43 3.90 14.66
N PHE A 79 9.81 3.76 13.40
CA PHE A 79 10.86 4.56 12.76
C PHE A 79 10.33 5.55 11.74
N ILE A 80 9.12 5.35 11.23
CA ILE A 80 8.56 6.10 10.09
C ILE A 80 8.46 7.62 10.33
N ARG A 81 8.36 8.05 11.60
CA ARG A 81 8.34 9.48 12.00
C ARG A 81 9.66 9.98 12.59
N SER A 82 10.70 9.15 12.63
CA SER A 82 11.95 9.48 13.31
C SER A 82 12.80 10.53 12.57
N GLY A 83 12.59 10.69 11.26
CA GLY A 83 13.44 11.51 10.40
C GLY A 83 14.86 10.96 10.24
N LYS A 84 15.09 9.70 10.60
CA LYS A 84 16.36 9.00 10.46
C LYS A 84 16.22 7.84 9.49
N PRO A 85 17.31 7.41 8.85
CA PRO A 85 17.28 6.19 8.05
C PRO A 85 16.90 4.98 8.91
N PHE A 86 16.11 4.07 8.33
CA PHE A 86 15.81 2.76 8.90
C PHE A 86 15.74 1.72 7.78
N SER A 87 15.72 0.44 8.13
CA SER A 87 15.61 -0.64 7.15
C SER A 87 14.59 -1.68 7.57
N TYR A 88 14.06 -2.38 6.58
CA TYR A 88 13.23 -3.57 6.73
C TYR A 88 13.66 -4.59 5.66
N ARG A 89 13.22 -5.84 5.78
CA ARG A 89 13.53 -6.87 4.78
C ARG A 89 12.29 -7.22 3.97
N PRO A 90 12.24 -6.91 2.66
CA PRO A 90 11.13 -7.29 1.80
C PRO A 90 10.96 -8.80 1.72
N PHE A 91 9.70 -9.25 1.63
CA PHE A 91 9.37 -10.63 1.33
C PHE A 91 9.36 -10.85 -0.20
N ASP A 92 10.27 -11.68 -0.69
CA ASP A 92 10.35 -12.02 -2.11
C ASP A 92 9.51 -13.27 -2.40
N CYS A 93 8.39 -13.07 -3.09
CA CYS A 93 7.49 -14.14 -3.49
C CYS A 93 8.11 -15.16 -4.47
N SER A 94 9.23 -14.85 -5.12
CA SER A 94 9.88 -15.76 -6.06
C SER A 94 10.79 -16.77 -5.36
N SER A 95 11.54 -16.32 -4.35
CA SER A 95 12.38 -17.16 -3.49
C SER A 95 11.64 -17.71 -2.29
N MET A 96 10.45 -17.18 -1.98
CA MET A 96 9.65 -17.49 -0.79
C MET A 96 10.39 -17.20 0.52
N ASP A 97 11.27 -16.21 0.52
CA ASP A 97 12.13 -15.80 1.63
C ASP A 97 12.29 -14.27 1.65
N TYR A 98 12.98 -13.74 2.67
CA TYR A 98 13.28 -12.33 2.80
C TYR A 98 14.52 -11.94 2.00
N SER A 99 14.42 -10.88 1.20
CA SER A 99 15.57 -10.31 0.49
C SER A 99 16.52 -9.54 1.42
N ASP A 100 17.53 -8.92 0.82
CA ASP A 100 18.43 -7.99 1.50
C ASP A 100 17.67 -6.77 2.07
N ASP A 101 18.30 -6.10 3.04
CA ASP A 101 17.75 -4.92 3.69
C ASP A 101 17.40 -3.82 2.67
N GLN A 102 16.13 -3.37 2.72
CA GLN A 102 15.66 -2.18 2.03
C GLN A 102 15.80 -0.98 2.95
N VAL A 103 16.66 -0.03 2.58
CA VAL A 103 16.89 1.19 3.36
C VAL A 103 15.91 2.28 2.96
N VAL A 104 15.19 2.81 3.95
CA VAL A 104 14.38 4.02 3.84
C VAL A 104 15.25 5.20 4.25
N ILE A 105 15.60 6.05 3.28
CA ILE A 105 16.47 7.22 3.48
C ILE A 105 15.75 8.36 4.21
N ASP A 106 16.54 9.26 4.82
CA ASP A 106 16.05 10.38 5.63
C ASP A 106 15.43 11.49 4.78
N LYS A 107 14.13 11.34 4.52
CA LYS A 107 13.34 12.36 3.86
C LYS A 107 12.26 12.87 4.80
N SER A 108 11.90 14.14 4.66
CA SER A 108 10.84 14.77 5.47
C SER A 108 9.46 14.22 5.15
N VAL A 109 9.31 13.46 4.07
CA VAL A 109 8.07 12.79 3.67
C VAL A 109 8.35 11.30 3.45
N VAL A 110 7.53 10.44 4.05
CA VAL A 110 7.46 9.01 3.77
C VAL A 110 6.07 8.69 3.22
N ILE A 111 6.03 7.98 2.10
CA ILE A 111 4.80 7.46 1.50
C ILE A 111 4.75 5.97 1.80
N VAL A 112 3.65 5.50 2.41
CA VAL A 112 3.34 4.07 2.50
C VAL A 112 2.30 3.77 1.45
N GLU A 113 2.60 2.86 0.54
CA GLU A 113 1.71 2.51 -0.57
C GLU A 113 1.46 1.02 -0.64
N GLY A 114 0.26 0.65 -1.05
CA GLY A 114 -0.14 -0.73 -1.29
C GLY A 114 -1.49 -1.05 -0.65
N ALA A 115 -2.08 -2.17 -1.05
CA ALA A 115 -3.29 -2.64 -0.39
C ALA A 115 -3.00 -2.85 1.10
N TYR A 116 -3.99 -2.66 1.96
CA TYR A 116 -3.87 -2.86 3.42
C TYR A 116 -3.04 -1.81 4.17
N SER A 117 -2.61 -0.73 3.50
CA SER A 117 -1.84 0.35 4.17
C SER A 117 -2.64 1.05 5.27
N LEU A 118 -3.97 1.09 5.18
CA LEU A 118 -4.88 1.69 6.18
C LEU A 118 -5.40 0.67 7.21
N HIS A 119 -4.75 -0.48 7.38
CA HIS A 119 -5.21 -1.51 8.31
C HIS A 119 -5.34 -0.94 9.74
N PRO A 120 -6.49 -1.11 10.42
CA PRO A 120 -6.72 -0.50 11.74
C PRO A 120 -5.74 -0.89 12.84
N LEU A 121 -5.00 -1.99 12.68
CA LEU A 121 -3.99 -2.46 13.64
C LEU A 121 -2.81 -1.49 13.71
N PHE A 122 -2.55 -0.76 12.62
CA PHE A 122 -1.47 0.23 12.56
C PHE A 122 -1.84 1.55 13.28
N GLY A 123 -3.09 1.70 13.72
CA GLY A 123 -3.59 2.94 14.30
C GLY A 123 -3.51 4.12 13.33
N HIS A 124 -3.53 5.34 13.88
CA HIS A 124 -3.45 6.57 13.08
C HIS A 124 -1.99 7.03 12.92
N TYR A 125 -1.20 6.28 12.15
CA TYR A 125 0.24 6.54 11.97
C TYR A 125 0.56 7.59 10.89
N TYR A 126 -0.41 7.95 10.07
CA TYR A 126 -0.28 8.85 8.92
C TYR A 126 -0.82 10.27 9.19
N ASP A 127 -0.46 11.22 8.32
CA ASP A 127 -0.96 12.61 8.34
C ASP A 127 -2.00 12.88 7.24
N PHE A 128 -1.97 12.09 6.17
CA PHE A 128 -2.93 12.15 5.07
C PHE A 128 -3.06 10.79 4.39
N SER A 129 -4.26 10.44 3.97
CA SER A 129 -4.57 9.16 3.34
C SER A 129 -5.32 9.34 2.03
N ILE A 130 -4.90 8.57 1.02
CA ILE A 130 -5.51 8.51 -0.29
C ILE A 130 -5.97 7.07 -0.52
N PHE A 131 -7.20 6.89 -0.97
CA PHE A 131 -7.69 5.63 -1.50
C PHE A 131 -7.84 5.72 -3.01
N LEU A 132 -7.13 4.83 -3.74
CA LEU A 132 -7.27 4.71 -5.18
C LEU A 132 -8.28 3.62 -5.54
N ASP A 133 -9.40 4.07 -6.07
CA ASP A 133 -10.50 3.25 -6.53
C ASP A 133 -10.44 2.98 -8.04
N ILE A 134 -11.00 1.86 -8.46
CA ILE A 134 -11.13 1.43 -9.84
C ILE A 134 -12.33 0.47 -9.95
N ASP A 135 -13.12 0.60 -11.01
CA ASP A 135 -14.23 -0.33 -11.27
C ASP A 135 -13.70 -1.72 -11.67
N GLU A 136 -14.50 -2.75 -11.43
CA GLU A 136 -14.12 -4.16 -11.63
C GLU A 136 -13.64 -4.46 -13.06
N GLU A 137 -14.28 -3.86 -14.08
CA GLU A 137 -13.95 -4.08 -15.48
C GLU A 137 -12.54 -3.55 -15.79
N ASN A 138 -12.28 -2.29 -15.43
CA ASN A 138 -10.95 -1.70 -15.61
C ASN A 138 -9.90 -2.34 -14.70
N GLN A 139 -10.28 -2.78 -13.50
CA GLN A 139 -9.40 -3.46 -12.56
C GLN A 139 -8.81 -4.73 -13.18
N ILE A 140 -9.68 -5.62 -13.66
CA ILE A 140 -9.24 -6.87 -14.28
C ILE A 140 -8.49 -6.60 -15.58
N ARG A 141 -9.00 -5.68 -16.43
CA ARG A 141 -8.33 -5.35 -17.69
C ARG A 141 -6.87 -4.94 -17.46
N ARG A 142 -6.61 -4.01 -16.51
CA ARG A 142 -5.27 -3.55 -16.20
C ARG A 142 -4.38 -4.62 -15.58
N ILE A 143 -4.94 -5.46 -14.72
CA ILE A 143 -4.19 -6.57 -14.12
C ILE A 143 -3.77 -7.56 -15.22
N GLU A 144 -4.67 -7.89 -16.15
CA GLU A 144 -4.38 -8.77 -17.27
C GLU A 144 -3.32 -8.17 -18.20
N GLU A 145 -3.44 -6.89 -18.57
CA GLU A 145 -2.45 -6.17 -19.38
C GLU A 145 -1.05 -6.16 -18.73
N ARG A 146 -0.99 -5.95 -17.41
CA ARG A 146 0.27 -5.88 -16.65
C ARG A 146 0.89 -7.25 -16.40
N SER A 147 0.08 -8.24 -16.06
CA SER A 147 0.54 -9.47 -15.41
C SER A 147 0.19 -10.75 -16.18
N GLY A 148 -0.57 -10.64 -17.27
CA GLY A 148 -1.04 -11.74 -18.09
C GLY A 148 -2.28 -12.43 -17.51
N LYS A 149 -2.97 -13.19 -18.39
CA LYS A 149 -4.25 -13.88 -18.10
C LYS A 149 -4.18 -14.81 -16.89
N GLU A 150 -3.12 -15.60 -16.79
CA GLU A 150 -2.98 -16.58 -15.69
C GLU A 150 -2.93 -15.89 -14.32
N LYS A 151 -2.14 -14.81 -14.20
CA LYS A 151 -2.09 -14.03 -12.95
C LYS A 151 -3.39 -13.29 -12.71
N ALA A 152 -4.03 -12.75 -13.76
CA ALA A 152 -5.32 -12.08 -13.62
C ALA A 152 -6.40 -12.99 -13.02
N GLU A 153 -6.39 -14.29 -13.38
CA GLU A 153 -7.29 -15.26 -12.76
C GLU A 153 -7.00 -15.50 -11.27
N VAL A 154 -5.72 -15.48 -10.87
CA VAL A 154 -5.34 -15.52 -9.45
C VAL A 154 -5.80 -14.26 -8.72
N PHE A 155 -5.68 -13.08 -9.34
CA PHE A 155 -6.24 -11.85 -8.77
C PHE A 155 -7.75 -11.95 -8.60
N ARG A 156 -8.48 -12.39 -9.64
CA ARG A 156 -9.94 -12.53 -9.63
C ARG A 156 -10.42 -13.51 -8.55
N SER A 157 -9.80 -14.68 -8.47
CA SER A 157 -10.25 -15.77 -7.58
C SER A 157 -9.77 -15.63 -6.14
N ARG A 158 -8.70 -14.85 -5.89
CA ARG A 158 -8.07 -14.77 -4.57
C ARG A 158 -7.85 -13.35 -4.07
N TRP A 159 -7.04 -12.55 -4.78
CA TRP A 159 -6.58 -11.26 -4.23
C TRP A 159 -7.69 -10.22 -4.14
N ILE A 160 -8.50 -10.07 -5.18
CA ILE A 160 -9.61 -9.11 -5.20
C ILE A 160 -10.64 -9.43 -4.10
N PRO A 161 -11.09 -10.70 -3.93
CA PRO A 161 -11.95 -11.04 -2.79
C PRO A 161 -11.36 -10.67 -1.41
N LEU A 162 -10.06 -10.87 -1.20
CA LEU A 162 -9.39 -10.51 0.06
C LEU A 162 -9.32 -8.99 0.24
N GLU A 163 -9.04 -8.23 -0.82
CA GLU A 163 -9.07 -6.77 -0.82
C GLU A 163 -10.47 -6.26 -0.48
N GLU A 164 -11.51 -6.76 -1.14
CA GLU A 164 -12.90 -6.35 -0.89
C GLU A 164 -13.38 -6.70 0.52
N GLN A 165 -12.98 -7.87 1.04
CA GLN A 165 -13.28 -8.26 2.42
C GLN A 165 -12.67 -7.25 3.41
N TYR A 166 -11.40 -6.89 3.21
CA TYR A 166 -10.69 -5.88 4.02
C TYR A 166 -11.34 -4.50 3.93
N ILE A 167 -11.56 -4.01 2.70
CA ILE A 167 -12.13 -2.67 2.43
C ILE A 167 -13.49 -2.55 3.12
N LYS A 168 -14.35 -3.56 2.98
CA LYS A 168 -15.68 -3.59 3.56
C LYS A 168 -15.64 -3.74 5.08
N ALA A 169 -14.84 -4.66 5.61
CA ALA A 169 -14.81 -4.94 7.05
C ALA A 169 -14.38 -3.72 7.88
N PHE A 170 -13.52 -2.87 7.32
CA PHE A 170 -12.96 -1.73 8.03
C PHE A 170 -13.40 -0.37 7.48
N SER A 171 -14.35 -0.33 6.55
CA SER A 171 -14.83 0.91 5.90
C SER A 171 -13.68 1.77 5.36
N ILE A 172 -12.71 1.15 4.68
CA ILE A 172 -11.43 1.80 4.34
C ILE A 172 -11.63 3.05 3.47
N MET A 173 -12.52 2.97 2.48
CA MET A 173 -12.83 4.11 1.62
C MET A 173 -13.37 5.30 2.40
N GLU A 174 -14.25 5.07 3.39
CA GLU A 174 -14.85 6.12 4.21
C GLU A 174 -13.86 6.78 5.17
N LYS A 175 -12.76 6.09 5.49
CA LYS A 175 -11.70 6.57 6.39
C LYS A 175 -10.59 7.32 5.66
N ALA A 176 -10.53 7.22 4.33
CA ALA A 176 -9.54 7.94 3.55
C ALA A 176 -9.89 9.43 3.46
N ASP A 177 -8.89 10.30 3.58
CA ASP A 177 -9.08 11.76 3.46
C ASP A 177 -9.43 12.16 2.03
N LEU A 178 -8.95 11.39 1.05
CA LEU A 178 -9.21 11.59 -0.36
C LEU A 178 -9.45 10.25 -1.07
N ILE A 179 -10.52 10.16 -1.84
CA ILE A 179 -10.78 9.06 -2.76
C ILE A 179 -10.55 9.57 -4.18
N LEU A 180 -9.72 8.86 -4.94
CA LEU A 180 -9.52 9.11 -6.36
C LEU A 180 -10.02 7.91 -7.15
N SER A 181 -10.87 8.16 -8.13
CA SER A 181 -11.44 7.13 -9.01
C SER A 181 -11.06 7.43 -10.47
N GLY A 182 -10.71 6.40 -11.24
CA GLY A 182 -10.42 6.53 -12.68
C GLY A 182 -8.92 6.56 -13.03
N ASP A 183 -8.60 7.04 -14.22
CA ASP A 183 -7.24 6.99 -14.78
C ASP A 183 -6.32 8.06 -14.15
N VAL A 184 -5.75 7.72 -12.99
CA VAL A 184 -4.75 8.56 -12.29
C VAL A 184 -3.49 8.81 -13.15
N VAL A 185 -3.28 7.98 -14.19
CA VAL A 185 -2.17 8.12 -15.16
C VAL A 185 -2.32 9.35 -16.07
N SER A 186 -3.50 9.97 -16.12
CA SER A 186 -3.77 11.19 -16.91
C SER A 186 -3.65 12.51 -16.11
N LEU A 187 -3.23 12.46 -14.84
CA LEU A 187 -3.09 13.64 -13.97
C LEU A 187 -1.70 14.27 -13.99
#